data_AF-A0A934VDD8-F1
#
_entry.id   AF-A0A934VDD8-F1
#
_cell.length_a   1.000
_cell.length_b   1.000
_cell.length_c   1.000
_cell.angle_alpha   90.00
_cell.angle_beta   90.00
_cell.angle_gamma   90.00
#
_symmetry.space_group_name_H-M   'P 1'
#
loop_
_entity.id
_entity.type
_entity.pdbx_description
1 polymer ?
#
loop_
_entity_poly.entity_id
_entity_poly.type
_entity_poly.pdbx_seq_one_letter_code
_entity_poly.pdbx_strand_id
1 'polypeptide(L)'
;MTRARSIMSHLVAAGIGVAIAATWFSTERYVGAGLPKKAGTVSGRGGDAESFRGRKDAKRQLSKNDYKIAWAAVPTRRLNRLDRITLQQEIIGKWAAVDLQGALDAVMKEAWDERGQNVGGTYYFPPPLLEAFSQAFSDRPLDAWELIQSGRYGVATELLRRQWVESVVKTDGFLVASMLSNLSENLRKEAITGIVRGAKTADERAAVVSRIIDLAGKDHGDWIQQAFNQLPGGDDPGELRKRWSSLPEGTTRRITMMEWGASLKKMKSANLSAELDQIPPDAREKASQVILSQLTSDYPGLLTVLDFAISAGQLEVVSKLSPAAIADFAERGLVKPEELVEWACNLPESPDTVEMFYKAVGRYIRDDLPRARQWLEAMPEGSWQRENGLAEFSQQALWRKNDPAASQWALDAITDPAVRANAEKWRMDWEKQNAPTQ
;
A
#
# COMPACT_ATOMS: atom_id res chain seq x y z
N MET A 1 -37.58 31.29 -51.43
CA MET A 1 -38.09 30.11 -50.69
C MET A 1 -36.99 29.09 -50.52
N THR A 2 -36.33 29.01 -49.35
CA THR A 2 -35.60 27.83 -48.80
C THR A 2 -34.67 28.25 -47.64
N ARG A 3 -35.22 28.57 -46.47
CA ARG A 3 -34.51 28.51 -45.16
C ARG A 3 -35.53 28.33 -44.04
N ALA A 4 -36.08 27.12 -43.91
CA ALA A 4 -36.94 26.77 -42.77
C ALA A 4 -36.86 25.28 -42.35
N ARG A 5 -35.93 24.48 -42.91
CA ARG A 5 -35.83 23.03 -42.61
C ARG A 5 -34.67 22.64 -41.68
N SER A 6 -33.85 23.58 -41.19
CA SER A 6 -32.70 23.25 -40.33
C SER A 6 -32.95 23.40 -38.82
N ILE A 7 -34.06 24.00 -38.40
CA ILE A 7 -34.31 24.31 -36.96
C ILE A 7 -35.16 23.22 -36.27
N MET A 8 -36.01 22.49 -37.01
CA MET A 8 -36.84 21.43 -36.42
C MET A 8 -36.05 20.15 -36.07
N SER A 9 -34.96 19.84 -36.78
CA SER A 9 -34.15 18.64 -36.51
C SER A 9 -33.40 18.71 -35.17
N HIS A 10 -33.08 19.90 -34.69
CA HIS A 10 -32.39 20.09 -33.41
C HIS A 10 -33.35 20.13 -32.20
N LEU A 11 -34.59 20.57 -32.39
CA LEU A 11 -35.60 20.57 -31.33
C LEU A 11 -36.17 19.15 -31.06
N VAL A 12 -36.28 18.31 -32.09
CA VAL A 12 -36.69 16.90 -31.93
C VAL A 12 -35.59 16.08 -31.24
N ALA A 13 -34.30 16.34 -31.53
CA ALA A 13 -33.18 15.67 -30.86
C ALA A 13 -33.04 16.07 -29.37
N ALA A 14 -33.27 17.35 -29.04
CA ALA A 14 -33.30 17.83 -27.65
C ALA A 14 -34.50 17.26 -26.87
N GLY A 15 -35.66 17.14 -27.51
CA GLY A 15 -36.86 16.53 -26.90
C GLY A 15 -36.69 15.04 -26.59
N ILE A 16 -36.01 14.28 -27.45
CA ILE A 16 -35.72 12.85 -27.22
C ILE A 16 -34.72 12.67 -26.08
N GLY A 17 -33.68 13.51 -25.98
CA GLY A 17 -32.71 13.47 -24.89
C GLY A 17 -33.30 13.82 -23.52
N VAL A 18 -34.28 14.73 -23.48
CA VAL A 18 -35.03 15.08 -22.26
C VAL A 18 -36.06 14.02 -21.89
N ALA A 19 -36.77 13.45 -22.88
CA ALA A 19 -37.77 12.41 -22.65
C ALA A 19 -37.17 11.09 -22.18
N ILE A 20 -36.05 10.62 -22.76
CA ILE A 20 -35.37 9.39 -22.35
C ILE A 20 -34.89 9.49 -20.90
N ALA A 21 -34.33 10.65 -20.52
CA ALA A 21 -33.91 10.86 -19.14
C ALA A 21 -35.10 11.02 -18.17
N ALA A 22 -36.19 11.69 -18.56
CA ALA A 22 -37.39 11.81 -17.73
C ALA A 22 -38.07 10.44 -17.52
N THR A 23 -38.01 9.53 -18.50
CA THR A 23 -38.51 8.15 -18.36
C THR A 23 -37.58 7.22 -17.56
N TRP A 24 -36.26 7.47 -17.56
CA TRP A 24 -35.31 6.66 -16.78
C TRP A 24 -35.35 6.95 -15.27
N PHE A 25 -35.61 8.20 -14.84
CA PHE A 25 -35.62 8.55 -13.42
C PHE A 25 -36.93 8.28 -12.69
N SER A 26 -38.00 7.88 -13.39
CA SER A 26 -39.32 7.63 -12.79
C SER A 26 -39.60 6.18 -12.42
N THR A 27 -38.74 5.21 -12.79
CA THR A 27 -39.05 3.77 -12.62
C THR A 27 -38.20 2.98 -11.62
N GLU A 28 -37.14 3.53 -11.00
CA GLU A 28 -36.27 2.75 -10.08
C GLU A 28 -36.00 3.38 -8.70
N ARG A 29 -36.84 4.29 -8.20
CA ARG A 29 -36.83 4.65 -6.78
C ARG A 29 -38.13 4.21 -6.11
N TYR A 30 -38.18 2.98 -5.58
CA TYR A 30 -38.89 2.62 -4.33
C TYR A 30 -38.61 1.17 -3.94
N VAL A 31 -37.54 0.93 -3.16
CA VAL A 31 -37.48 -0.22 -2.24
C VAL A 31 -36.98 0.34 -0.91
N GLY A 32 -37.86 0.31 0.10
CA GLY A 32 -37.49 0.52 1.50
C GLY A 32 -38.17 1.69 2.20
N ALA A 33 -39.42 1.48 2.63
CA ALA A 33 -39.96 1.91 3.94
C ALA A 33 -41.46 1.57 3.98
N GLY A 34 -41.85 0.75 4.94
CA GLY A 34 -43.26 0.35 5.12
C GLY A 34 -44.12 1.47 5.70
N LEU A 35 -45.41 1.42 5.36
CA LEU A 35 -46.64 1.68 6.17
C LEU A 35 -47.83 2.02 5.21
N PRO A 36 -49.09 1.99 5.70
CA PRO A 36 -50.03 0.88 5.56
C PRO A 36 -51.06 1.07 4.42
N LYS A 37 -51.64 -0.05 3.99
CA LYS A 37 -52.81 -0.11 3.08
C LYS A 37 -54.00 0.66 3.66
N LYS A 38 -54.56 1.60 2.90
CA LYS A 38 -56.00 1.91 2.94
C LYS A 38 -56.57 1.99 1.52
N ALA A 39 -57.58 1.16 1.32
CA ALA A 39 -58.45 1.16 0.15
C ALA A 39 -59.31 2.43 0.12
N GLY A 40 -59.49 2.97 -1.07
CA GLY A 40 -60.39 4.08 -1.36
C GLY A 40 -60.91 3.93 -2.77
N THR A 41 -62.05 3.28 -2.90
CA THR A 41 -62.84 3.13 -4.13
C THR A 41 -63.35 4.50 -4.56
N VAL A 42 -63.02 4.93 -5.79
CA VAL A 42 -63.73 6.04 -6.45
C VAL A 42 -64.07 5.61 -7.87
N SER A 43 -65.35 5.34 -8.08
CA SER A 43 -65.99 5.23 -9.38
C SER A 43 -66.13 6.61 -10.02
N GLY A 44 -65.81 6.76 -11.31
CA GLY A 44 -66.09 8.01 -12.00
C GLY A 44 -65.71 8.06 -13.47
N ARG A 45 -66.70 7.74 -14.32
CA ARG A 45 -66.96 8.22 -15.70
C ARG A 45 -65.99 7.88 -16.83
N GLY A 46 -66.58 7.24 -17.84
CA GLY A 46 -65.95 6.84 -19.09
C GLY A 46 -65.65 7.98 -20.05
N GLY A 47 -64.71 7.65 -20.92
CA GLY A 47 -64.30 8.39 -22.10
C GLY A 47 -63.33 7.49 -22.87
N ASP A 48 -63.87 6.76 -23.84
CA ASP A 48 -63.23 6.22 -25.04
C ASP A 48 -61.78 5.74 -24.93
N ALA A 49 -61.63 4.49 -24.50
CA ALA A 49 -60.39 3.71 -24.63
C ALA A 49 -60.45 2.83 -25.88
N GLU A 50 -60.28 3.42 -27.06
CA GLU A 50 -59.94 2.67 -28.28
C GLU A 50 -58.41 2.60 -28.47
N SER A 51 -57.89 1.38 -28.35
CA SER A 51 -56.67 0.89 -29.02
C SER A 51 -55.31 1.50 -28.64
N PHE A 52 -54.80 1.17 -27.44
CA PHE A 52 -53.34 1.03 -27.25
C PHE A 52 -53.04 -0.26 -26.45
N ARG A 53 -53.47 -1.41 -27.00
CA ARG A 53 -52.98 -2.71 -26.55
C ARG A 53 -51.69 -3.07 -27.28
N GLY A 54 -50.60 -3.11 -26.52
CA GLY A 54 -49.56 -4.10 -26.72
C GLY A 54 -48.48 -3.80 -27.77
N ARG A 55 -47.65 -2.77 -27.54
CA ARG A 55 -46.22 -2.94 -27.78
C ARG A 55 -45.57 -3.26 -26.44
N LYS A 56 -45.15 -4.52 -26.26
CA LYS A 56 -44.02 -4.79 -25.37
C LYS A 56 -42.85 -4.06 -26.03
N ASP A 57 -42.54 -2.87 -25.53
CA ASP A 57 -41.35 -2.13 -25.96
C ASP A 57 -40.15 -3.02 -25.68
N ALA A 58 -39.67 -3.70 -26.72
CA ALA A 58 -38.34 -4.29 -26.69
C ALA A 58 -37.40 -3.14 -26.29
N LYS A 59 -36.71 -3.28 -25.14
CA LYS A 59 -35.79 -2.26 -24.63
C LYS A 59 -34.85 -1.87 -25.75
N ARG A 60 -35.12 -0.73 -26.41
CA ARG A 60 -34.32 -0.25 -27.53
C ARG A 60 -32.91 -0.01 -27.00
N GLN A 61 -31.93 -0.76 -27.50
CA GLN A 61 -30.54 -0.48 -27.18
C GLN A 61 -30.20 0.92 -27.72
N LEU A 62 -29.67 1.77 -26.84
CA LEU A 62 -29.27 3.12 -27.19
C LEU A 62 -28.02 3.09 -28.08
N SER A 63 -27.99 3.95 -29.09
CA SER A 63 -26.84 4.10 -29.98
C SER A 63 -25.80 5.05 -29.38
N LYS A 64 -24.57 5.01 -29.90
CA LYS A 64 -23.51 5.96 -29.54
C LYS A 64 -23.92 7.44 -29.70
N ASN A 65 -24.81 7.74 -30.64
CA ASN A 65 -25.30 9.11 -30.86
C ASN A 65 -26.27 9.55 -29.77
N ASP A 66 -27.08 8.62 -29.24
CA ASP A 66 -28.00 8.91 -28.15
C ASP A 66 -27.23 9.30 -26.88
N TYR A 67 -26.13 8.59 -26.58
CA TYR A 67 -25.26 8.92 -25.45
C TYR A 67 -24.52 10.25 -25.62
N LYS A 68 -24.05 10.58 -26.84
CA LYS A 68 -23.47 11.91 -27.13
C LYS A 68 -24.46 13.04 -26.86
N ILE A 69 -25.73 12.86 -27.27
CA ILE A 69 -26.79 13.85 -27.02
C ILE A 69 -27.07 13.95 -25.52
N ALA A 70 -27.17 12.81 -24.82
CA ALA A 70 -27.39 12.78 -23.38
C ALA A 70 -26.26 13.49 -22.61
N TRP A 71 -25.00 13.22 -22.97
CA TRP A 71 -23.82 13.86 -22.38
C TRP A 71 -23.84 15.38 -22.56
N ALA A 72 -24.06 15.85 -23.79
CA ALA A 72 -24.12 17.29 -24.11
C ALA A 72 -25.26 18.03 -23.40
N ALA A 73 -26.32 17.31 -23.01
CA ALA A 73 -27.44 17.89 -22.28
C ALA A 73 -27.15 18.06 -20.77
N VAL A 74 -26.17 17.36 -20.19
CA VAL A 74 -25.90 17.39 -18.74
C VAL A 74 -25.65 18.81 -18.20
N PRO A 75 -24.78 19.65 -18.81
CA PRO A 75 -24.48 20.97 -18.28
C PRO A 75 -25.69 21.93 -18.26
N THR A 76 -26.67 21.69 -19.13
CA THR A 76 -27.91 22.51 -19.20
C THR A 76 -28.91 22.18 -18.10
N ARG A 77 -28.70 21.09 -17.36
CA ARG A 77 -29.59 20.71 -16.25
C ARG A 77 -29.22 21.45 -14.99
N ARG A 78 -30.24 21.92 -14.28
CA ARG A 78 -30.11 22.50 -12.93
C ARG A 78 -29.93 21.40 -11.88
N LEU A 79 -28.79 20.70 -11.94
CA LEU A 79 -28.40 19.69 -10.97
C LEU A 79 -27.37 20.26 -10.01
N ASN A 80 -27.43 19.83 -8.74
CA ASN A 80 -26.32 20.03 -7.83
C ASN A 80 -25.10 19.20 -8.27
N ARG A 81 -23.94 19.44 -7.66
CA ARG A 81 -22.67 18.81 -8.06
C ARG A 81 -22.73 17.28 -7.98
N LEU A 82 -23.29 16.71 -6.90
CA LEU A 82 -23.31 15.27 -6.68
C LEU A 82 -24.25 14.56 -7.67
N ASP A 83 -25.45 15.10 -7.88
CA ASP A 83 -26.40 14.58 -8.86
C ASP A 83 -25.85 14.66 -10.29
N ARG A 84 -25.09 15.72 -10.59
CA ARG A 84 -24.41 15.85 -11.89
C ARG A 84 -23.37 14.76 -12.08
N ILE A 85 -22.46 14.56 -11.11
CA ILE A 85 -21.42 13.52 -11.19
C ILE A 85 -22.06 12.14 -11.33
N THR A 86 -23.09 11.85 -10.54
CA THR A 86 -23.82 10.57 -10.59
C THR A 86 -24.42 10.35 -11.98
N LEU A 87 -25.10 11.36 -12.54
CA LEU A 87 -25.65 11.29 -13.90
C LEU A 87 -24.56 11.10 -14.96
N GLN A 88 -23.43 11.81 -14.81
CA GLN A 88 -22.30 11.69 -15.71
C GLN A 88 -21.70 10.27 -15.67
N GLN A 89 -21.49 9.71 -14.49
CA GLN A 89 -20.99 8.34 -14.32
C GLN A 89 -21.95 7.32 -14.97
N GLU A 90 -23.25 7.46 -14.77
CA GLU A 90 -24.24 6.55 -15.36
C GLU A 90 -24.22 6.61 -16.90
N ILE A 91 -24.22 7.82 -17.48
CA ILE A 91 -24.15 8.02 -18.93
C ILE A 91 -22.86 7.43 -19.48
N ILE A 92 -21.72 7.75 -18.86
CA ILE A 92 -20.40 7.30 -19.33
C ILE A 92 -20.25 5.80 -19.22
N GLY A 93 -20.67 5.17 -18.12
CA GLY A 93 -20.56 3.72 -17.98
C GLY A 93 -21.36 2.97 -19.05
N LYS A 94 -22.59 3.42 -19.33
CA LYS A 94 -23.43 2.82 -20.38
C LYS A 94 -22.94 3.15 -21.79
N TRP A 95 -22.42 4.36 -22.02
CA TRP A 95 -21.82 4.74 -23.30
C TRP A 95 -20.55 3.93 -23.55
N ALA A 96 -19.69 3.78 -22.55
CA ALA A 96 -18.45 3.04 -22.66
C ALA A 96 -18.68 1.60 -23.13
N ALA A 97 -19.76 0.94 -22.69
CA ALA A 97 -20.14 -0.39 -23.15
C ALA A 97 -20.38 -0.46 -24.68
N VAL A 98 -20.87 0.61 -25.30
CA VAL A 98 -21.19 0.68 -26.74
C VAL A 98 -20.06 1.29 -27.57
N ASP A 99 -19.39 2.33 -27.06
CA ASP A 99 -18.36 3.12 -27.75
C ASP A 99 -17.36 3.65 -26.72
N LEU A 100 -16.43 2.79 -26.31
CA LEU A 100 -15.43 3.07 -25.27
C LEU A 100 -14.57 4.29 -25.62
N GLN A 101 -14.07 4.35 -26.85
CA GLN A 101 -13.27 5.47 -27.32
C GLN A 101 -14.05 6.78 -27.27
N GLY A 102 -15.31 6.78 -27.74
CA GLY A 102 -16.16 7.98 -27.71
C GLY A 102 -16.44 8.47 -26.29
N ALA A 103 -16.67 7.56 -25.35
CA ALA A 103 -16.88 7.89 -23.94
C ALA A 103 -15.60 8.45 -23.27
N LEU A 104 -14.44 7.83 -23.51
CA LEU A 104 -13.14 8.34 -23.04
C LEU A 104 -12.83 9.73 -23.62
N ASP A 105 -13.01 9.90 -24.93
CA ASP A 105 -12.81 11.19 -25.60
C ASP A 105 -13.72 12.29 -25.04
N ALA A 106 -14.93 11.94 -24.57
CA ALA A 106 -15.83 12.89 -23.94
C ALA A 106 -15.36 13.28 -22.53
N VAL A 107 -14.99 12.31 -21.69
CA VAL A 107 -14.50 12.59 -20.33
C VAL A 107 -13.19 13.38 -20.35
N MET A 108 -12.28 13.06 -21.26
CA MET A 108 -10.96 13.73 -21.35
C MET A 108 -11.03 15.17 -21.85
N LYS A 109 -12.17 15.59 -22.42
CA LYS A 109 -12.42 17.00 -22.82
C LYS A 109 -13.01 17.84 -21.70
N GLU A 110 -13.52 17.23 -20.64
CA GLU A 110 -13.93 17.94 -19.44
C GLU A 110 -12.72 18.26 -18.56
N ALA A 111 -12.90 19.11 -17.55
CA ALA A 111 -11.89 19.33 -16.50
C ALA A 111 -11.81 18.09 -15.57
N TRP A 112 -11.25 16.99 -16.08
CA TRP A 112 -11.04 15.73 -15.36
C TRP A 112 -9.95 15.83 -14.28
N ASP A 113 -9.15 16.90 -14.32
CA ASP A 113 -8.00 17.19 -13.48
C ASP A 113 -8.29 18.22 -12.38
N GLU A 114 -9.55 18.61 -12.15
CA GLU A 114 -9.94 19.38 -10.97
C GLU A 114 -9.58 18.58 -9.71
N ARG A 115 -8.33 18.78 -9.24
CA ARG A 115 -7.71 18.10 -8.11
C ARG A 115 -8.69 18.03 -6.96
N GLY A 116 -9.08 16.80 -6.61
CA GLY A 116 -9.64 16.39 -5.31
C GLY A 116 -10.22 17.52 -4.48
N GLN A 117 -11.26 18.20 -4.96
CA GLN A 117 -11.99 19.11 -4.10
C GLN A 117 -12.98 18.26 -3.31
N ASN A 118 -12.68 18.12 -2.01
CA ASN A 118 -13.54 17.64 -0.94
C ASN A 118 -15.04 17.67 -1.31
N VAL A 119 -15.55 16.57 -1.87
CA VAL A 119 -16.99 16.33 -1.87
C VAL A 119 -17.29 15.68 -0.53
N GLY A 120 -17.53 16.51 0.50
CA GLY A 120 -17.84 16.04 1.86
C GLY A 120 -16.62 15.69 2.75
N GLY A 121 -15.42 16.21 2.45
CA GLY A 121 -14.23 15.97 3.29
C GLY A 121 -13.41 14.72 2.93
N THR A 122 -13.78 14.01 1.85
CA THR A 122 -13.09 12.80 1.40
C THR A 122 -12.37 13.05 0.07
N TYR A 123 -11.09 12.70 0.01
CA TYR A 123 -10.31 12.68 -1.23
C TYR A 123 -10.76 11.49 -2.08
N TYR A 124 -11.42 11.76 -3.22
CA TYR A 124 -11.74 10.75 -4.21
C TYR A 124 -10.57 10.59 -5.16
N PHE A 125 -9.84 9.51 -4.98
CA PHE A 125 -8.85 9.03 -5.93
C PHE A 125 -9.21 7.56 -6.26
N PRO A 126 -9.44 7.20 -7.54
CA PRO A 126 -9.33 8.01 -8.77
C PRO A 126 -10.45 9.08 -8.93
N PRO A 127 -10.30 10.04 -9.87
CA PRO A 127 -11.33 11.02 -10.18
C PRO A 127 -12.69 10.35 -10.44
N PRO A 128 -13.82 10.89 -9.92
CA PRO A 128 -15.11 10.18 -9.93
C PRO A 128 -15.57 9.69 -11.32
N LEU A 129 -15.28 10.45 -12.38
CA LEU A 129 -15.69 10.04 -13.73
C LEU A 129 -14.88 8.87 -14.30
N LEU A 130 -13.66 8.62 -13.80
CA LEU A 130 -12.87 7.47 -14.27
C LEU A 130 -13.43 6.15 -13.75
N GLU A 131 -14.03 6.14 -12.55
CA GLU A 131 -14.67 4.95 -11.99
C GLU A 131 -15.82 4.43 -12.87
N ALA A 132 -16.44 5.29 -13.68
CA ALA A 132 -17.48 4.87 -14.63
C ALA A 132 -16.96 3.89 -15.69
N PHE A 133 -15.64 3.85 -15.93
CA PHE A 133 -15.02 2.93 -16.89
C PHE A 133 -14.66 1.58 -16.29
N SER A 134 -14.80 1.37 -14.97
CA SER A 134 -14.35 0.14 -14.31
C SER A 134 -14.89 -1.14 -14.95
N GLN A 135 -16.20 -1.17 -15.23
CA GLN A 135 -16.83 -2.32 -15.87
C GLN A 135 -16.34 -2.50 -17.31
N ALA A 136 -16.28 -1.42 -18.09
CA ALA A 136 -15.86 -1.49 -19.50
C ALA A 136 -14.40 -1.92 -19.67
N PHE A 137 -13.52 -1.51 -18.74
CA PHE A 137 -12.13 -1.96 -18.69
C PHE A 137 -12.03 -3.42 -18.28
N SER A 138 -12.85 -3.87 -17.34
CA SER A 138 -12.87 -5.28 -16.92
C SER A 138 -13.43 -6.21 -18.02
N ASP A 139 -14.44 -5.76 -18.77
CA ASP A 139 -15.09 -6.55 -19.81
C ASP A 139 -14.25 -6.65 -21.10
N ARG A 140 -13.48 -5.60 -21.43
CA ARG A 140 -12.64 -5.53 -22.64
C ARG A 140 -11.25 -4.97 -22.31
N PRO A 141 -10.45 -5.70 -21.52
CA PRO A 141 -9.21 -5.16 -20.98
C PRO A 141 -8.16 -4.87 -22.06
N LEU A 142 -8.05 -5.69 -23.10
CA LEU A 142 -7.08 -5.46 -24.18
C LEU A 142 -7.46 -4.27 -25.08
N ASP A 143 -8.74 -4.16 -25.47
CA ASP A 143 -9.23 -3.02 -26.25
C ASP A 143 -9.03 -1.70 -25.49
N ALA A 144 -9.33 -1.70 -24.19
CA ALA A 144 -9.10 -0.56 -23.32
C ALA A 144 -7.61 -0.21 -23.23
N TRP A 145 -6.75 -1.22 -23.07
CA TRP A 145 -5.31 -1.04 -22.98
C TRP A 145 -4.71 -0.43 -24.25
N GLU A 146 -5.10 -0.92 -25.42
CA GLU A 146 -4.66 -0.38 -26.72
C GLU A 146 -5.06 1.10 -26.88
N LEU A 147 -6.30 1.45 -26.52
CA LEU A 147 -6.76 2.84 -26.54
C LEU A 147 -5.96 3.73 -25.60
N ILE A 148 -5.62 3.24 -24.40
CA ILE A 148 -4.83 3.97 -23.42
C ILE A 148 -3.38 4.14 -23.92
N GLN A 149 -2.78 3.10 -24.50
CA GLN A 149 -1.41 3.13 -25.01
C GLN A 149 -1.23 3.95 -26.28
N SER A 150 -2.31 4.31 -26.99
CA SER A 150 -2.25 5.07 -28.24
C SER A 150 -1.64 6.48 -28.10
N GLY A 151 -1.39 6.96 -26.87
CA GLY A 151 -0.79 8.27 -26.59
C GLY A 151 -1.75 9.45 -26.75
N ARG A 152 -2.98 9.22 -27.22
CA ARG A 152 -3.96 10.27 -27.54
C ARG A 152 -4.44 11.09 -26.34
N TYR A 153 -4.27 10.56 -25.13
CA TYR A 153 -4.76 11.17 -23.88
C TYR A 153 -3.66 11.94 -23.13
N GLY A 154 -2.45 12.05 -23.69
CA GLY A 154 -1.35 12.84 -23.11
C GLY A 154 -1.08 12.47 -21.65
N VAL A 155 -1.08 13.48 -20.77
CA VAL A 155 -0.86 13.31 -19.33
C VAL A 155 -1.94 12.47 -18.62
N ALA A 156 -3.16 12.38 -19.15
CA ALA A 156 -4.24 11.59 -18.57
C ALA A 156 -4.02 10.08 -18.75
N THR A 157 -3.11 9.68 -19.65
CA THR A 157 -2.79 8.28 -19.94
C THR A 157 -2.44 7.51 -18.67
N GLU A 158 -1.67 8.10 -17.75
CA GLU A 158 -1.25 7.40 -16.53
C GLU A 158 -2.42 7.19 -15.55
N LEU A 159 -3.36 8.13 -15.46
CA LEU A 159 -4.57 7.95 -14.66
C LEU A 159 -5.46 6.85 -15.24
N LEU A 160 -5.58 6.80 -16.57
CA LEU A 160 -6.32 5.74 -17.25
C LEU A 160 -5.66 4.38 -17.05
N ARG A 161 -4.33 4.28 -17.10
CA ARG A 161 -3.61 3.04 -16.77
C ARG A 161 -3.88 2.62 -15.33
N ARG A 162 -3.88 3.56 -14.38
CA ARG A 162 -4.20 3.24 -12.99
C ARG A 162 -5.63 2.71 -12.84
N GLN A 163 -6.63 3.39 -13.41
CA GLN A 163 -8.01 2.92 -13.40
C GLN A 163 -8.12 1.53 -14.06
N TRP A 164 -7.43 1.32 -15.18
CA TRP A 164 -7.38 0.03 -15.85
C TRP A 164 -6.82 -1.07 -14.93
N VAL A 165 -5.68 -0.82 -14.27
CA VAL A 165 -5.10 -1.75 -13.29
C VAL A 165 -6.09 -2.07 -12.18
N GLU A 166 -6.67 -1.05 -11.53
CA GLU A 166 -7.62 -1.21 -10.42
C GLU A 166 -8.89 -1.97 -10.81
N SER A 167 -9.30 -1.86 -12.07
CA SER A 167 -10.49 -2.52 -12.60
C SER A 167 -10.20 -3.97 -12.97
N VAL A 168 -9.18 -4.18 -13.81
CA VAL A 168 -8.86 -5.49 -14.39
C VAL A 168 -8.28 -6.43 -13.36
N VAL A 169 -7.55 -5.94 -12.35
CA VAL A 169 -6.97 -6.81 -11.32
C VAL A 169 -8.03 -7.59 -10.51
N LYS A 170 -9.26 -7.07 -10.44
CA LYS A 170 -10.39 -7.72 -9.76
C LYS A 170 -10.94 -8.93 -10.52
N THR A 171 -10.71 -9.00 -11.83
CA THR A 171 -11.24 -10.05 -12.72
C THR A 171 -10.15 -10.91 -13.35
N ASP A 172 -9.02 -10.33 -13.73
CA ASP A 172 -7.90 -10.99 -14.41
C ASP A 172 -6.54 -10.41 -13.96
N GLY A 173 -6.09 -10.82 -12.77
CA GLY A 173 -4.77 -10.45 -12.25
C GLY A 173 -3.59 -10.95 -13.09
N PHE A 174 -3.75 -12.04 -13.84
CA PHE A 174 -2.69 -12.57 -14.72
C PHE A 174 -2.43 -11.68 -15.92
N LEU A 175 -3.50 -11.13 -16.50
CA LEU A 175 -3.38 -10.14 -17.57
C LEU A 175 -2.64 -8.90 -17.07
N VAL A 176 -3.00 -8.36 -15.90
CA VAL A 176 -2.29 -7.21 -15.32
C VAL A 176 -0.83 -7.56 -15.05
N ALA A 177 -0.53 -8.75 -14.53
CA ALA A 177 0.84 -9.21 -14.32
C ALA A 177 1.66 -9.19 -15.61
N SER A 178 1.09 -9.63 -16.74
CA SER A 178 1.76 -9.62 -18.04
C SER A 178 2.07 -8.22 -18.59
N MET A 179 1.44 -7.18 -18.03
CA MET A 179 1.61 -5.79 -18.45
C MET A 179 2.54 -4.98 -17.52
N LEU A 180 3.11 -5.58 -16.46
CA LEU A 180 3.89 -4.85 -15.43
C LEU A 180 5.08 -4.07 -15.98
N SER A 181 5.74 -4.58 -17.02
CA SER A 181 6.88 -3.91 -17.68
C SER A 181 6.47 -2.61 -18.38
N ASN A 182 5.20 -2.46 -18.73
CA ASN A 182 4.64 -1.29 -19.42
C ASN A 182 4.12 -0.22 -18.45
N LEU A 183 4.21 -0.46 -17.14
CA LEU A 183 3.76 0.45 -16.09
C LEU A 183 4.93 1.28 -15.53
N SER A 184 4.62 2.50 -15.09
CA SER A 184 5.53 3.30 -14.28
C SER A 184 5.86 2.58 -12.96
N GLU A 185 6.98 2.92 -12.33
CA GLU A 185 7.41 2.25 -11.08
C GLU A 185 6.34 2.29 -9.98
N ASN A 186 5.73 3.45 -9.77
CA ASN A 186 4.70 3.62 -8.73
C ASN A 186 3.45 2.80 -9.04
N LEU A 187 2.95 2.89 -10.28
CA LEU A 187 1.77 2.14 -10.68
C LEU A 187 2.04 0.63 -10.69
N ARG A 188 3.28 0.20 -10.97
CA ARG A 188 3.68 -1.19 -10.90
C ARG A 188 3.60 -1.73 -9.48
N LYS A 189 4.04 -0.97 -8.47
CA LYS A 189 3.92 -1.35 -7.05
C LYS A 189 2.45 -1.52 -6.63
N GLU A 190 1.59 -0.61 -7.08
CA GLU A 190 0.13 -0.69 -6.88
C GLU A 190 -0.46 -1.93 -7.58
N ALA A 191 -0.08 -2.18 -8.83
CA ALA A 191 -0.53 -3.33 -9.60
C ALA A 191 -0.13 -4.65 -8.93
N ILE A 192 1.15 -4.83 -8.58
CA ILE A 192 1.61 -6.02 -7.85
C ILE A 192 0.82 -6.22 -6.56
N THR A 193 0.55 -5.13 -5.84
CA THR A 193 -0.26 -5.17 -4.62
C THR A 193 -1.68 -5.62 -4.87
N GLY A 194 -2.36 -5.07 -5.89
CA GLY A 194 -3.70 -5.49 -6.28
C GLY A 194 -3.73 -6.94 -6.73
N ILE A 195 -2.74 -7.38 -7.52
CA ILE A 195 -2.68 -8.72 -8.12
C ILE A 195 -2.51 -9.77 -7.01
N VAL A 196 -1.58 -9.57 -6.07
CA VAL A 196 -1.35 -10.52 -4.97
C VAL A 196 -2.52 -10.52 -3.98
N ARG A 197 -3.06 -9.36 -3.61
CA ARG A 197 -4.22 -9.28 -2.68
C ARG A 197 -5.53 -9.76 -3.29
N GLY A 198 -5.67 -9.66 -4.61
CA GLY A 198 -6.85 -10.10 -5.35
C GLY A 198 -6.98 -11.62 -5.47
N ALA A 199 -5.87 -12.35 -5.34
CA ALA A 199 -5.85 -13.81 -5.35
C ALA A 199 -6.50 -14.39 -4.08
N LYS A 200 -7.59 -15.12 -4.25
CA LYS A 200 -8.50 -15.56 -3.17
C LYS A 200 -8.02 -16.85 -2.51
N THR A 201 -7.31 -17.70 -3.24
CA THR A 201 -6.80 -18.98 -2.75
C THR A 201 -5.28 -19.00 -2.67
N ALA A 202 -4.71 -19.93 -1.89
CA ALA A 202 -3.26 -20.12 -1.82
C ALA A 202 -2.67 -20.52 -3.18
N ASP A 203 -3.38 -21.34 -3.96
CA ASP A 203 -2.93 -21.77 -5.28
C ASP A 203 -2.96 -20.63 -6.30
N GLU A 204 -4.00 -19.79 -6.27
CA GLU A 204 -4.06 -18.57 -7.09
C GLU A 204 -2.91 -17.61 -6.74
N ARG A 205 -2.64 -17.39 -5.44
CA ARG A 205 -1.52 -16.56 -4.98
C ARG A 205 -0.19 -17.13 -5.46
N ALA A 206 0.02 -18.43 -5.30
CA ALA A 206 1.25 -19.08 -5.74
C ALA A 206 1.47 -18.94 -7.24
N ALA A 207 0.41 -19.14 -8.04
CA ALA A 207 0.47 -19.04 -9.49
C ALA A 207 0.75 -17.60 -9.96
N VAL A 208 0.10 -16.62 -9.33
CA VAL A 208 0.33 -15.18 -9.59
C VAL A 208 1.74 -14.75 -9.21
N VAL A 209 2.22 -15.13 -8.02
CA VAL A 209 3.56 -14.75 -7.56
C VAL A 209 4.62 -15.44 -8.41
N SER A 210 4.42 -16.69 -8.80
CA SER A 210 5.29 -17.37 -9.77
C SER A 210 5.35 -16.59 -11.07
N ARG A 211 4.21 -16.13 -11.60
CA ARG A 211 4.16 -15.32 -12.83
C ARG A 211 4.94 -14.01 -12.68
N ILE A 212 4.85 -13.34 -11.53
CA ILE A 212 5.61 -12.12 -11.26
C ILE A 212 7.11 -12.43 -11.24
N ILE A 213 7.53 -13.52 -10.59
CA ILE A 213 8.93 -13.96 -10.54
C ILE A 213 9.45 -14.24 -11.96
N ASP A 214 8.68 -14.96 -12.78
CA ASP A 214 9.06 -15.30 -14.15
C ASP A 214 9.24 -14.06 -15.02
N LEU A 215 8.35 -13.07 -14.87
CA LEU A 215 8.40 -11.81 -15.61
C LEU A 215 9.48 -10.85 -15.10
N ALA A 216 9.74 -10.86 -13.79
CA ALA A 216 10.77 -10.03 -13.17
C ALA A 216 12.19 -10.44 -13.61
N GLY A 217 12.42 -11.74 -13.79
CA GLY A 217 13.75 -12.26 -14.09
C GLY A 217 14.77 -11.88 -13.02
N LYS A 218 16.04 -11.66 -13.42
CA LYS A 218 17.11 -11.27 -12.49
C LYS A 218 17.18 -9.77 -12.20
N ASP A 219 16.60 -8.94 -13.07
CA ASP A 219 16.78 -7.49 -13.06
C ASP A 219 15.72 -6.74 -12.24
N HIS A 220 14.68 -7.44 -11.79
CA HIS A 220 13.53 -6.83 -11.09
C HIS A 220 13.28 -7.49 -9.72
N GLY A 221 14.33 -7.61 -8.91
CA GLY A 221 14.23 -8.14 -7.54
C GLY A 221 13.26 -7.34 -6.66
N ASP A 222 13.05 -6.05 -6.94
CA ASP A 222 12.09 -5.18 -6.28
C ASP A 222 10.63 -5.62 -6.50
N TRP A 223 10.29 -6.18 -7.67
CA TRP A 223 8.93 -6.68 -7.94
C TRP A 223 8.63 -7.92 -7.10
N ILE A 224 9.61 -8.80 -7.02
CA ILE A 224 9.54 -10.03 -6.23
C ILE A 224 9.36 -9.68 -4.75
N GLN A 225 10.18 -8.74 -4.25
CA GLN A 225 10.05 -8.27 -2.86
C GLN A 225 8.69 -7.61 -2.61
N GLN A 226 8.21 -6.77 -3.53
CA GLN A 226 6.89 -6.16 -3.42
C GLN A 226 5.79 -7.22 -3.38
N ALA A 227 5.84 -8.25 -4.22
CA ALA A 227 4.84 -9.32 -4.23
C ALA A 227 4.84 -10.09 -2.91
N PHE A 228 6.01 -10.43 -2.38
CA PHE A 228 6.13 -11.13 -1.11
C PHE A 228 5.61 -10.31 0.08
N ASN A 229 5.85 -8.99 0.08
CA ASN A 229 5.33 -8.10 1.13
C ASN A 229 3.79 -8.05 1.19
N GLN A 230 3.10 -8.53 0.15
CA GLN A 230 1.64 -8.54 0.06
C GLN A 230 1.02 -9.91 0.32
N LEU A 231 1.84 -10.94 0.58
CA LEU A 231 1.34 -12.24 0.98
C LEU A 231 0.58 -12.15 2.31
N PRO A 232 -0.55 -12.85 2.44
CA PRO A 232 -1.35 -12.77 3.65
C PRO A 232 -0.64 -13.47 4.80
N GLY A 233 -0.42 -12.77 5.90
CA GLY A 233 -0.01 -13.40 7.16
C GLY A 233 -1.18 -14.02 7.92
N GLY A 234 -2.13 -14.68 7.24
CA GLY A 234 -3.41 -15.13 7.81
C GLY A 234 -3.49 -16.61 8.17
N ASP A 235 -2.67 -17.45 7.54
CA ASP A 235 -2.70 -18.89 7.75
C ASP A 235 -1.93 -19.29 9.01
N ASP A 236 -2.19 -20.50 9.51
CA ASP A 236 -1.49 -21.03 10.70
C ASP A 236 0.02 -21.20 10.43
N PRO A 237 0.90 -20.51 11.18
CA PRO A 237 2.33 -20.55 10.95
C PRO A 237 2.92 -21.97 11.07
N GLY A 238 2.41 -22.78 11.99
CA GLY A 238 2.89 -24.15 12.20
C GLY A 238 2.58 -25.05 11.00
N GLU A 239 1.36 -24.98 10.46
CA GLU A 239 0.97 -25.68 9.23
C GLU A 239 1.76 -25.18 8.01
N LEU A 240 1.98 -23.88 7.87
CA LEU A 240 2.83 -23.32 6.81
C LEU A 240 4.28 -23.82 6.91
N ARG A 241 4.85 -23.87 8.11
CA ARG A 241 6.22 -24.40 8.33
C ARG A 241 6.31 -25.88 7.97
N LYS A 242 5.34 -26.71 8.38
CA LYS A 242 5.26 -28.14 8.01
C LYS A 242 5.15 -28.31 6.49
N ARG A 243 4.31 -27.51 5.83
CA ARG A 243 4.17 -27.52 4.37
C ARG A 243 5.46 -27.10 3.67
N TRP A 244 6.06 -25.98 4.09
CA TRP A 244 7.34 -25.51 3.54
C TRP A 244 8.45 -26.56 3.68
N SER A 245 8.52 -27.23 4.84
CA SER A 245 9.55 -28.24 5.12
C SER A 245 9.38 -29.53 4.32
N SER A 246 8.17 -29.84 3.86
CA SER A 246 7.89 -31.05 3.06
C SER A 246 7.97 -30.83 1.54
N LEU A 247 7.97 -29.58 1.07
CA LEU A 247 8.07 -29.26 -0.35
C LEU A 247 9.51 -29.39 -0.87
N PRO A 248 9.72 -29.91 -2.11
CA PRO A 248 11.03 -29.92 -2.75
C PRO A 248 11.49 -28.49 -3.06
N GLU A 249 12.80 -28.28 -3.22
CA GLU A 249 13.34 -26.99 -3.66
C GLU A 249 12.69 -26.50 -4.96
N GLY A 250 12.39 -25.20 -5.03
CA GLY A 250 11.69 -24.60 -6.16
C GLY A 250 10.78 -23.42 -5.76
N THR A 251 10.05 -22.90 -6.75
CA THR A 251 9.20 -21.70 -6.59
C THR A 251 8.11 -21.89 -5.54
N THR A 252 7.41 -23.03 -5.53
CA THR A 252 6.36 -23.32 -4.55
C THR A 252 6.90 -23.32 -3.12
N ARG A 253 8.04 -23.98 -2.87
CA ARG A 253 8.70 -23.97 -1.56
C ARG A 253 9.07 -22.56 -1.12
N ARG A 254 9.62 -21.76 -2.03
CA ARG A 254 9.97 -20.35 -1.76
C ARG A 254 8.74 -19.54 -1.40
N ILE A 255 7.64 -19.66 -2.14
CA ILE A 255 6.39 -18.94 -1.86
C ILE A 255 5.83 -19.34 -0.51
N THR A 256 5.74 -20.64 -0.19
CA THR A 256 5.26 -21.11 1.13
C THR A 256 6.14 -20.63 2.27
N MET A 257 7.46 -20.55 2.06
CA MET A 257 8.38 -19.96 3.05
C MET A 257 8.11 -18.45 3.26
N MET A 258 7.82 -17.70 2.20
CA MET A 258 7.46 -16.28 2.31
C MET A 258 6.09 -16.08 2.98
N GLU A 259 5.10 -16.92 2.67
CA GLU A 259 3.80 -16.94 3.37
C GLU A 259 3.99 -17.24 4.86
N TRP A 260 4.84 -18.20 5.19
CA TRP A 260 5.22 -18.50 6.57
C TRP A 260 5.85 -17.28 7.25
N GLY A 261 6.86 -16.64 6.64
CA GLY A 261 7.46 -15.42 7.20
C GLY A 261 6.46 -14.28 7.38
N ALA A 262 5.52 -14.10 6.45
CA ALA A 262 4.46 -13.11 6.56
C ALA A 262 3.47 -13.43 7.70
N SER A 263 3.19 -14.71 7.96
CA SER A 263 2.32 -15.16 9.05
C SER A 263 2.89 -14.84 10.44
N LEU A 264 4.22 -14.79 10.58
CA LEU A 264 4.87 -14.46 11.85
C LEU A 264 4.59 -13.01 12.30
N LYS A 265 4.28 -12.08 11.38
CA LYS A 265 4.01 -10.67 11.73
C LYS A 265 2.85 -10.47 12.71
N LYS A 266 1.94 -11.44 12.80
CA LYS A 266 0.80 -11.40 13.72
C LYS A 266 1.01 -12.22 14.99
N MET A 267 2.12 -12.95 15.05
CA MET A 267 2.42 -13.81 16.18
C MET A 267 2.89 -12.98 17.39
N LYS A 268 2.42 -13.34 18.58
CA LYS A 268 2.93 -12.77 19.83
C LYS A 268 4.36 -13.24 20.08
N SER A 269 5.21 -12.38 20.63
CA SER A 269 6.64 -12.67 20.90
C SER A 269 6.87 -14.03 21.60
N ALA A 270 6.08 -14.36 22.63
CA ALA A 270 6.21 -15.65 23.33
C ALA A 270 5.99 -16.89 22.43
N ASN A 271 5.09 -16.79 21.45
CA ASN A 271 4.84 -17.89 20.51
C ASN A 271 5.87 -17.88 19.37
N LEU A 272 6.40 -16.70 19.03
CA LEU A 272 7.38 -16.54 17.97
C LEU A 272 8.66 -17.34 18.27
N SER A 273 9.22 -17.21 19.47
CA SER A 273 10.43 -17.97 19.83
C SER A 273 10.20 -19.47 19.65
N ALA A 274 9.08 -19.99 20.17
CA ALA A 274 8.74 -21.41 20.06
C ALA A 274 8.52 -21.88 18.61
N GLU A 275 8.03 -21.00 17.72
CA GLU A 275 7.90 -21.31 16.29
C GLU A 275 9.28 -21.32 15.59
N LEU A 276 10.16 -20.37 15.93
CA LEU A 276 11.50 -20.28 15.37
C LEU A 276 12.40 -21.45 15.81
N ASP A 277 12.24 -21.93 17.05
CA ASP A 277 12.98 -23.09 17.56
C ASP A 277 12.70 -24.38 16.80
N GLN A 278 11.53 -24.47 16.16
CA GLN A 278 11.12 -25.62 15.36
C GLN A 278 11.68 -25.60 13.93
N ILE A 279 12.51 -24.62 13.56
CA ILE A 279 13.16 -24.54 12.25
C ILE A 279 14.41 -25.44 12.26
N PRO A 280 14.51 -26.41 11.34
CA PRO A 280 15.70 -27.25 11.20
C PRO A 280 16.98 -26.43 11.01
N PRO A 281 18.12 -26.82 11.62
CA PRO A 281 19.37 -26.05 11.56
C PRO A 281 19.81 -25.67 10.14
N ASP A 282 19.67 -26.59 9.18
CA ASP A 282 20.01 -26.41 7.76
C ASP A 282 19.09 -25.41 7.03
N ALA A 283 17.93 -25.08 7.61
CA ALA A 283 16.97 -24.14 7.05
C ALA A 283 17.00 -22.75 7.73
N ARG A 284 17.72 -22.57 8.84
CA ARG A 284 17.70 -21.35 9.66
C ARG A 284 18.21 -20.11 8.92
N GLU A 285 19.26 -20.25 8.11
CA GLU A 285 19.78 -19.15 7.28
C GLU A 285 18.71 -18.62 6.32
N LYS A 286 18.11 -19.50 5.52
CA LYS A 286 17.11 -19.08 4.52
C LYS A 286 15.84 -18.55 5.20
N ALA A 287 15.44 -19.16 6.32
CA ALA A 287 14.30 -18.71 7.10
C ALA A 287 14.52 -17.32 7.69
N SER A 288 15.67 -17.06 8.32
CA SER A 288 15.98 -15.76 8.89
C SER A 288 16.00 -14.66 7.83
N GLN A 289 16.62 -14.89 6.66
CA GLN A 289 16.56 -13.94 5.53
C GLN A 289 15.12 -13.60 5.12
N VAL A 290 14.24 -14.60 5.07
CA VAL A 290 12.81 -14.37 4.76
C VAL A 290 12.14 -13.52 5.82
N ILE A 291 12.29 -13.86 7.10
CA ILE A 291 11.65 -13.12 8.18
C ILE A 291 12.17 -11.68 8.17
N LEU A 292 13.48 -11.49 8.11
CA LEU A 292 14.15 -10.19 8.06
C LEU A 292 13.64 -9.33 6.89
N SER A 293 13.43 -9.91 5.69
CA SER A 293 12.85 -9.20 4.54
C SER A 293 11.40 -8.76 4.73
N GLN A 294 10.71 -9.35 5.71
CA GLN A 294 9.31 -9.11 6.02
C GLN A 294 9.14 -8.20 7.24
N LEU A 295 10.19 -7.92 8.00
CA LEU A 295 10.13 -7.10 9.20
C LEU A 295 9.95 -5.62 8.90
N THR A 296 9.19 -4.98 9.77
CA THR A 296 9.09 -3.53 9.90
C THR A 296 9.61 -3.14 11.28
N SER A 297 10.11 -1.91 11.42
CA SER A 297 10.66 -1.40 12.68
C SER A 297 9.63 -1.30 13.81
N ASP A 298 8.34 -1.45 13.51
CA ASP A 298 7.25 -1.46 14.48
C ASP A 298 6.79 -2.87 14.90
N TYR A 299 7.48 -3.92 14.46
CA TYR A 299 7.14 -5.29 14.81
C TYR A 299 7.52 -5.61 16.28
N PRO A 300 6.56 -5.99 17.15
CA PRO A 300 6.86 -6.27 18.57
C PRO A 300 7.81 -7.43 18.82
N GLY A 301 7.93 -8.36 17.85
CA GLY A 301 8.86 -9.49 17.93
C GLY A 301 10.23 -9.21 17.33
N LEU A 302 10.60 -7.95 17.06
CA LEU A 302 11.83 -7.59 16.36
C LEU A 302 13.07 -8.21 17.02
N LEU A 303 13.26 -8.03 18.34
CA LEU A 303 14.44 -8.55 19.04
C LEU A 303 14.57 -10.07 18.93
N THR A 304 13.46 -10.80 19.11
CA THR A 304 13.42 -12.27 18.95
C THR A 304 13.85 -12.71 17.55
N VAL A 305 13.45 -11.98 16.50
CA VAL A 305 13.88 -12.30 15.13
C VAL A 305 15.36 -11.96 14.90
N LEU A 306 15.85 -10.86 15.46
CA LEU A 306 17.27 -10.50 15.37
C LEU A 306 18.13 -11.55 16.06
N ASP A 307 17.76 -12.00 17.27
CA ASP A 307 18.46 -13.07 17.99
C ASP A 307 18.49 -14.37 17.19
N PHE A 308 17.35 -14.75 16.62
CA PHE A 308 17.28 -15.92 15.75
C PHE A 308 18.23 -15.79 14.55
N ALA A 309 18.25 -14.64 13.87
CA ALA A 309 19.12 -14.40 12.73
C ALA A 309 20.61 -14.41 13.11
N ILE A 310 20.99 -13.79 14.24
CA ILE A 310 22.35 -13.82 14.77
C ILE A 310 22.76 -15.27 15.07
N SER A 311 21.90 -16.04 15.74
CA SER A 311 22.15 -17.46 16.04
C SER A 311 22.26 -18.34 14.79
N ALA A 312 21.63 -17.91 13.69
CA ALA A 312 21.71 -18.55 12.37
C ALA A 312 22.93 -18.09 11.54
N GLY A 313 23.84 -17.31 12.13
CA GLY A 313 25.04 -16.80 11.46
C GLY A 313 24.78 -15.66 10.46
N GLN A 314 23.60 -15.04 10.48
CA GLN A 314 23.20 -13.98 9.54
C GLN A 314 23.53 -12.58 10.04
N LEU A 315 24.67 -12.41 10.72
CA LEU A 315 25.06 -11.13 11.32
C LEU A 315 25.16 -10.00 10.29
N GLU A 316 25.69 -10.30 9.10
CA GLU A 316 25.81 -9.34 7.99
C GLU A 316 24.44 -8.87 7.46
N VAL A 317 23.44 -9.76 7.46
CA VAL A 317 22.07 -9.39 7.04
C VAL A 317 21.41 -8.53 8.11
N VAL A 318 21.63 -8.86 9.38
CA VAL A 318 21.14 -8.11 10.53
C VAL A 318 21.71 -6.70 10.57
N SER A 319 23.03 -6.53 10.34
CA SER A 319 23.64 -5.20 10.29
C SER A 319 23.12 -4.33 9.14
N LYS A 320 22.74 -4.96 8.02
CA LYS A 320 22.12 -4.28 6.86
C LYS A 320 20.66 -3.87 7.04
N LEU A 321 19.92 -4.48 7.97
CA LEU A 321 18.52 -4.09 8.27
C LEU A 321 18.38 -2.71 8.95
N SER A 322 19.51 -2.01 9.04
CA SER A 322 19.74 -0.65 9.49
C SER A 322 19.65 -0.52 11.01
N PRO A 323 20.72 -0.03 11.64
CA PRO A 323 20.68 0.49 13.00
C PRO A 323 19.56 1.53 13.20
N ALA A 324 19.09 2.18 12.13
CA ALA A 324 17.90 3.03 12.14
C ALA A 324 16.61 2.30 12.54
N ALA A 325 16.43 1.02 12.17
CA ALA A 325 15.27 0.24 12.60
C ALA A 325 15.28 -0.02 14.11
N ILE A 326 16.46 -0.29 14.70
CA ILE A 326 16.64 -0.43 16.16
C ILE A 326 16.35 0.91 16.85
N ALA A 327 16.87 2.01 16.30
CA ALA A 327 16.59 3.34 16.84
C ALA A 327 15.09 3.68 16.80
N ASP A 328 14.40 3.43 15.68
CA ASP A 328 12.95 3.67 15.56
C ASP A 328 12.15 2.76 16.51
N PHE A 329 12.53 1.48 16.63
CA PHE A 329 11.94 0.55 17.58
C PHE A 329 12.10 1.04 19.03
N ALA A 330 13.29 1.56 19.36
CA ALA A 330 13.58 2.15 20.67
C ALA A 330 12.74 3.41 20.90
N GLU A 331 12.68 4.37 19.97
CA GLU A 331 11.97 5.64 20.12
C GLU A 331 10.44 5.46 20.26
N ARG A 332 9.87 4.49 19.54
CA ARG A 332 8.42 4.18 19.62
C ARG A 332 7.98 3.61 20.97
N GLY A 333 8.91 3.19 21.82
CA GLY A 333 8.60 2.61 23.13
C GLY A 333 7.92 1.24 23.03
N LEU A 334 8.21 0.49 21.97
CA LEU A 334 7.69 -0.88 21.76
C LEU A 334 8.37 -1.92 22.67
N VAL A 335 9.52 -1.55 23.24
CA VAL A 335 10.29 -2.32 24.22
C VAL A 335 10.72 -1.39 25.35
N LYS A 336 10.88 -1.92 26.56
CA LYS A 336 11.45 -1.11 27.65
C LYS A 336 12.93 -0.84 27.38
N PRO A 337 13.46 0.36 27.71
CA PRO A 337 14.88 0.66 27.54
C PRO A 337 15.81 -0.38 28.17
N GLU A 338 15.44 -0.93 29.33
CA GLU A 338 16.22 -1.96 30.03
C GLU A 338 16.29 -3.27 29.25
N GLU A 339 15.17 -3.71 28.70
CA GLU A 339 15.09 -4.95 27.90
C GLU A 339 15.93 -4.82 26.61
N LEU A 340 15.95 -3.63 26.00
CA LEU A 340 16.76 -3.37 24.81
C LEU A 340 18.26 -3.30 25.12
N VAL A 341 18.63 -2.73 26.27
CA VAL A 341 20.02 -2.71 26.75
C VAL A 341 20.51 -4.12 27.09
N GLU A 342 19.68 -4.92 27.77
CA GLU A 342 20.00 -6.32 28.07
C GLU A 342 20.23 -7.13 26.78
N TRP A 343 19.36 -6.95 25.79
CA TRP A 343 19.54 -7.53 24.46
C TRP A 343 20.87 -7.08 23.82
N ALA A 344 21.19 -5.78 23.83
CA ALA A 344 22.41 -5.25 23.24
C ALA A 344 23.68 -5.83 23.87
N CYS A 345 23.65 -6.11 25.19
CA CYS A 345 24.77 -6.71 25.90
C CYS A 345 25.08 -8.15 25.45
N ASN A 346 24.11 -8.86 24.87
CA ASN A 346 24.24 -10.22 24.36
C ASN A 346 24.73 -10.29 22.90
N LEU A 347 24.93 -9.15 22.24
CA LEU A 347 25.47 -9.13 20.89
C LEU A 347 26.91 -9.69 20.88
N PRO A 348 27.32 -10.42 19.83
CA PRO A 348 28.72 -10.79 19.67
C PRO A 348 29.57 -9.54 19.37
N GLU A 349 30.82 -9.52 19.82
CA GLU A 349 31.75 -8.45 19.47
C GLU A 349 32.11 -8.53 17.98
N SER A 350 31.74 -7.50 17.21
CA SER A 350 32.09 -7.37 15.81
C SER A 350 31.91 -5.92 15.36
N PRO A 351 32.60 -5.46 14.29
CA PRO A 351 32.34 -4.14 13.71
C PRO A 351 30.87 -3.93 13.32
N ASP A 352 30.18 -5.00 12.89
CA ASP A 352 28.78 -4.98 12.45
C ASP A 352 27.78 -4.76 13.60
N THR A 353 28.13 -5.15 14.84
CA THR A 353 27.26 -5.05 16.02
C THR A 353 27.48 -3.79 16.85
N VAL A 354 28.60 -3.10 16.68
CA VAL A 354 28.91 -1.87 17.43
C VAL A 354 27.87 -0.78 17.16
N GLU A 355 27.48 -0.56 15.89
CA GLU A 355 26.46 0.44 15.58
C GLU A 355 25.08 0.04 16.14
N MET A 356 24.72 -1.25 16.07
CA MET A 356 23.49 -1.76 16.66
C MET A 356 23.47 -1.55 18.18
N PHE A 357 24.59 -1.81 18.84
CA PHE A 357 24.77 -1.58 20.26
C PHE A 357 24.54 -0.11 20.61
N TYR A 358 25.18 0.84 19.91
CA TYR A 358 24.97 2.27 20.15
C TYR A 358 23.49 2.67 20.00
N LYS A 359 22.81 2.21 18.94
CA LYS A 359 21.39 2.55 18.74
C LYS A 359 20.48 1.94 19.80
N ALA A 360 20.81 0.75 20.30
CA ALA A 360 20.06 0.07 21.34
C ALA A 360 20.19 0.77 22.71
N VAL A 361 21.41 1.17 23.09
CA VAL A 361 21.68 1.77 24.41
C VAL A 361 21.51 3.29 24.44
N GLY A 362 21.57 3.97 23.28
CA GLY A 362 21.58 5.43 23.20
C GLY A 362 20.38 6.10 23.85
N ARG A 363 19.16 5.54 23.71
CA ARG A 363 17.97 6.05 24.41
C ARG A 363 18.09 5.91 25.93
N TYR A 364 18.51 4.74 26.41
CA TYR A 364 18.67 4.48 27.84
C TYR A 364 19.67 5.46 28.48
N ILE A 365 20.80 5.68 27.81
CA ILE A 365 21.84 6.63 28.24
C ILE A 365 21.31 8.07 28.24
N ARG A 366 20.68 8.49 27.14
CA ARG A 366 20.16 9.85 26.98
C ARG A 366 19.11 10.22 28.03
N ASP A 367 18.20 9.29 28.31
CA ASP A 367 17.03 9.56 29.11
C ASP A 367 17.41 9.72 30.61
N ASP A 368 18.42 8.98 31.11
CA ASP A 368 18.89 9.04 32.50
C ASP A 368 20.41 8.79 32.63
N LEU A 369 21.22 9.87 32.54
CA LEU A 369 22.69 9.76 32.66
C LEU A 369 23.15 9.19 34.01
N PRO A 370 22.65 9.63 35.19
CA PRO A 370 23.07 9.05 36.46
C PRO A 370 22.88 7.53 36.52
N ARG A 371 21.72 7.03 36.07
CA ARG A 371 21.46 5.59 36.04
C ARG A 371 22.32 4.87 35.01
N ALA A 372 22.50 5.45 33.83
CA ALA A 372 23.37 4.90 32.80
C ALA A 372 24.83 4.79 33.24
N ARG A 373 25.33 5.78 33.99
CA ARG A 373 26.65 5.74 34.60
C ARG A 373 26.80 4.56 35.57
N GLN A 374 25.85 4.36 36.47
CA GLN A 374 25.88 3.22 37.40
C GLN A 374 25.88 1.88 36.65
N TRP A 375 25.07 1.78 35.59
CA TRP A 375 25.04 0.60 34.72
C TRP A 375 26.40 0.32 34.06
N LEU A 376 27.06 1.35 33.51
CA LEU A 376 28.40 1.21 32.91
C LEU A 376 29.49 0.88 33.93
N GLU A 377 29.46 1.50 35.11
CA GLU A 377 30.40 1.22 36.20
C GLU A 377 30.29 -0.22 36.72
N ALA A 378 29.09 -0.81 36.66
CA ALA A 378 28.82 -2.19 37.07
C ALA A 378 29.29 -3.24 36.04
N MET A 379 29.56 -2.85 34.79
CA MET A 379 30.10 -3.77 33.78
C MET A 379 31.58 -4.09 34.03
N PRO A 380 32.10 -5.26 33.61
CA PRO A 380 33.52 -5.56 33.69
C PRO A 380 34.37 -4.54 32.92
N GLU A 381 35.42 -4.02 33.56
CA GLU A 381 36.42 -3.16 32.90
C GLU A 381 37.07 -3.88 31.72
N GLY A 382 37.28 -3.18 30.61
CA GLY A 382 37.82 -3.76 29.38
C GLY A 382 36.83 -4.57 28.54
N SER A 383 35.59 -4.79 29.02
CA SER A 383 34.56 -5.42 28.17
C SER A 383 34.13 -4.48 27.05
N TRP A 384 34.03 -4.98 25.81
CA TRP A 384 33.70 -4.14 24.65
C TRP A 384 32.36 -3.40 24.82
N GLN A 385 31.38 -3.99 25.53
CA GLN A 385 30.11 -3.35 25.85
C GLN A 385 30.31 -2.12 26.75
N ARG A 386 31.15 -2.22 27.77
CA ARG A 386 31.47 -1.09 28.66
C ARG A 386 32.21 0.00 27.90
N GLU A 387 33.24 -0.37 27.14
CA GLU A 387 34.06 0.58 26.38
C GLU A 387 33.20 1.37 25.38
N ASN A 388 32.37 0.68 24.60
CA ASN A 388 31.45 1.32 23.65
C ASN A 388 30.32 2.07 24.38
N GLY A 389 29.81 1.55 25.48
CA GLY A 389 28.79 2.22 26.29
C GLY A 389 29.27 3.55 26.87
N LEU A 390 30.53 3.61 27.33
CA LEU A 390 31.19 4.84 27.77
C LEU A 390 31.39 5.83 26.61
N ALA A 391 31.75 5.35 25.42
CA ALA A 391 31.87 6.19 24.23
C ALA A 391 30.52 6.84 23.85
N GLU A 392 29.42 6.08 23.87
CA GLU A 392 28.06 6.59 23.64
C GLU A 392 27.62 7.53 24.77
N PHE A 393 27.92 7.21 26.02
CA PHE A 393 27.67 8.08 27.18
C PHE A 393 28.32 9.44 26.99
N SER A 394 29.59 9.47 26.59
CA SER A 394 30.34 10.69 26.32
C SER A 394 29.61 11.56 25.29
N GLN A 395 29.16 10.97 24.18
CA GLN A 395 28.40 11.69 23.17
C GLN A 395 27.06 12.24 23.69
N GLN A 396 26.27 11.41 24.39
CA GLN A 396 24.96 11.84 24.89
C GLN A 396 25.08 12.94 25.95
N ALA A 397 26.10 12.90 26.80
CA ALA A 397 26.40 13.95 27.77
C ALA A 397 26.63 15.32 27.08
N LEU A 398 27.41 15.34 25.99
CA LEU A 398 27.66 16.56 25.22
C LEU A 398 26.41 17.04 24.47
N TRP A 399 25.88 16.20 23.57
CA TRP A 399 24.86 16.61 22.60
C TRP A 399 23.48 16.82 23.20
N ARG A 400 23.16 16.16 24.32
CA ARG A 400 21.81 16.20 24.91
C ARG A 400 21.75 16.93 26.24
N LYS A 401 22.85 16.94 27.00
CA LYS A 401 22.89 17.56 28.34
C LYS A 401 23.86 18.73 28.45
N ASN A 402 24.67 19.00 27.43
CA ASN A 402 25.72 20.02 27.46
C ASN A 402 26.63 19.88 28.71
N ASP A 403 27.01 18.63 29.02
CA ASP A 403 27.79 18.29 30.21
C ASP A 403 29.20 17.77 29.81
N PRO A 404 30.17 18.69 29.62
CA PRO A 404 31.53 18.31 29.24
C PRO A 404 32.28 17.56 30.36
N ALA A 405 31.90 17.74 31.63
CA ALA A 405 32.52 17.04 32.75
C ALA A 405 32.11 15.56 32.77
N ALA A 406 30.83 15.26 32.55
CA ALA A 406 30.34 13.90 32.40
C ALA A 406 30.94 13.21 31.16
N SER A 407 31.10 13.95 30.06
CA SER A 407 31.82 13.45 28.88
C SER A 407 33.28 13.12 29.18
N GLN A 408 34.01 14.01 29.86
CA GLN A 408 35.41 13.75 30.25
C GLN A 408 35.53 12.52 31.14
N TRP A 409 34.66 12.39 32.15
CA TRP A 409 34.64 11.22 33.02
C TRP A 409 34.53 9.92 32.22
N ALA A 410 33.64 9.87 31.23
CA ALA A 410 33.45 8.69 30.40
C ALA A 410 34.69 8.40 29.55
N LEU A 411 35.32 9.42 28.96
CA LEU A 411 36.57 9.26 28.18
C LEU A 411 37.72 8.72 29.03
N ASP A 412 37.89 9.23 30.25
CA ASP A 412 38.94 8.78 31.18
C ASP A 412 38.73 7.32 31.60
N ALA A 413 37.47 6.87 31.64
CA ALA A 413 37.10 5.50 32.00
C ALA A 413 37.20 4.48 30.86
N ILE A 414 37.34 4.92 29.60
CA ILE A 414 37.53 4.02 28.45
C ILE A 414 38.96 3.49 28.48
N THR A 415 39.16 2.18 28.59
CA THR A 415 40.49 1.55 28.64
C THR A 415 41.01 1.14 27.27
N ASP A 416 40.13 0.89 26.30
CA ASP A 416 40.52 0.57 24.92
C ASP A 416 41.01 1.84 24.19
N PRO A 417 42.29 1.90 23.75
CA PRO A 417 42.84 3.09 23.11
C PRO A 417 42.15 3.47 21.79
N ALA A 418 41.67 2.51 21.02
CA ALA A 418 41.00 2.75 19.75
C ALA A 418 39.59 3.31 19.96
N VAL A 419 38.84 2.76 20.93
CA VAL A 419 37.54 3.30 21.32
C VAL A 419 37.69 4.72 21.91
N ARG A 420 38.70 4.93 22.76
CA ARG A 420 38.99 6.24 23.36
C ARG A 420 39.29 7.29 22.29
N ALA A 421 40.20 6.99 21.35
CA ALA A 421 40.57 7.91 20.29
C ALA A 421 39.35 8.30 19.40
N ASN A 422 38.46 7.34 19.11
CA ASN A 422 37.23 7.63 18.38
C ASN A 422 36.29 8.54 19.18
N ALA A 423 36.13 8.29 20.48
CA ALA A 423 35.29 9.11 21.35
C ALA A 423 35.83 10.53 21.55
N GLU A 424 37.15 10.67 21.69
CA GLU A 424 37.84 11.97 21.74
C GLU A 424 37.63 12.77 20.45
N LYS A 425 37.68 12.11 19.29
CA LYS A 425 37.38 12.73 18.01
C LYS A 425 35.96 13.31 17.96
N TRP A 426 34.96 12.55 18.40
CA TRP A 426 33.57 13.03 18.46
C TRP A 426 33.41 14.24 19.38
N ARG A 427 34.13 14.26 20.51
CA ARG A 427 34.14 15.42 21.39
C ARG A 427 34.78 16.65 20.73
N MET A 428 35.93 16.50 20.07
CA MET A 428 36.56 17.61 19.35
C MET A 428 35.63 18.19 18.27
N ASP A 429 34.89 17.33 17.56
CA ASP A 429 33.90 17.76 16.58
C ASP A 429 32.76 18.57 17.22
N TRP A 430 32.30 18.17 18.42
CA TRP A 430 31.31 18.93 19.20
C TRP A 430 31.87 20.27 19.69
N GLU A 431 33.09 20.30 20.23
CA GLU A 431 33.75 21.53 20.72
C GLU A 431 33.93 22.54 19.59
N LYS A 432 34.33 22.08 18.40
CA LYS A 432 34.45 22.93 17.21
C LYS A 432 33.12 23.55 16.77
N GLN A 433 32.02 22.79 16.88
CA GLN A 433 30.69 23.27 16.48
C GLN A 433 30.05 24.21 17.51
N ASN A 434 30.39 24.06 18.79
CA ASN A 434 29.83 24.85 19.89
C ASN A 434 30.80 25.92 20.42
N ALA A 435 31.97 26.07 19.81
CA ALA A 435 32.89 27.14 20.15
C ALA A 435 32.19 28.50 19.93
N PRO A 436 32.26 29.43 20.90
CA PRO A 436 31.70 30.75 20.71
C PRO A 436 32.37 31.41 19.50
N THR A 437 31.56 31.81 18.51
CA THR A 437 32.05 32.59 17.36
C THR A 437 32.68 33.86 17.90
N GLN A 438 34.01 33.94 17.82
CA GLN A 438 34.78 35.10 18.27
C GLN A 438 34.61 36.29 17.34
#